data_AF-A0A9D9PCG7-F1
#
_entry.id   AF-A0A9D9PCG7-F1
#
_cell.length_a   1.000
_cell.length_b   1.000
_cell.length_c   1.000
_cell.angle_alpha   90.00
_cell.angle_beta   90.00
_cell.angle_gamma   90.00
#
_symmetry.space_group_name_H-M   'P 1'
#
loop_
_entity.id
_entity.type
_entity.pdbx_description
1 polymer ?
#
loop_
_entity_poly.entity_id
_entity_poly.type
_entity_poly.pdbx_seq_one_letter_code
_entity_poly.pdbx_strand_id
1 'polypeptide(L)'
;MSDDLRLNQLAREAQQSPSRSYQRRCRLNELCGLIFKSKKLYRPYRKTFPFAWSIYEDLYGEALNSTLLEICEKIERYDPKRDVMAWVNFLLEKRFADLFRQYTRRGITQVSRNNPTSSLSDLDRVPNLENLDRFLAPTPPLSEAKQLQELLEENPDCLFTKTYIGGNPKANFKFLAIARVWQDRTWKDISQELKISASHLCEFYNRQLLKFAPIFRKYLQD
;
A
#
# COMPACT_ATOMS: atom_id res chain seq x y z
N MET A 1 -12.37 -13.52 -25.60
CA MET A 1 -12.16 -14.56 -24.56
C MET A 1 -12.78 -14.03 -23.28
N SER A 2 -13.62 -14.82 -22.59
CA SER A 2 -14.19 -14.39 -21.31
C SER A 2 -13.07 -14.10 -20.31
N ASP A 3 -13.16 -12.99 -19.56
CA ASP A 3 -12.17 -12.61 -18.54
C ASP A 3 -11.91 -13.73 -17.53
N ASP A 4 -12.92 -14.57 -17.28
CA ASP A 4 -12.85 -15.75 -16.40
C ASP A 4 -11.92 -16.84 -16.95
N LEU A 5 -11.93 -17.07 -18.28
CA LEU A 5 -11.00 -18.01 -18.91
C LEU A 5 -9.56 -17.51 -18.82
N ARG A 6 -9.36 -16.20 -18.94
CA ARG A 6 -8.03 -15.58 -18.83
C ARG A 6 -7.50 -15.66 -17.39
N LEU A 7 -8.35 -15.42 -16.39
CA LEU A 7 -8.02 -15.60 -14.98
C LEU A 7 -7.57 -17.04 -14.67
N ASN A 8 -8.36 -18.02 -15.12
CA ASN A 8 -8.06 -19.44 -14.92
C ASN A 8 -6.75 -19.85 -15.62
N GLN A 9 -6.47 -19.29 -16.80
CA GLN A 9 -5.22 -19.53 -17.53
C GLN A 9 -4.00 -18.95 -16.78
N LEU A 10 -4.07 -17.70 -16.33
CA LEU A 10 -2.97 -17.05 -15.62
C LEU A 10 -2.63 -17.75 -14.30
N ALA A 11 -3.65 -18.23 -13.57
CA ALA A 11 -3.42 -19.01 -12.36
C ALA A 11 -2.66 -20.32 -12.63
N ARG A 12 -3.00 -21.03 -13.73
CA ARG A 12 -2.26 -22.24 -14.15
C ARG A 12 -0.84 -21.93 -14.58
N GLU A 13 -0.63 -20.89 -15.37
CA GLU A 13 0.71 -20.47 -15.81
C GLU A 13 1.58 -20.05 -14.63
N ALA A 14 1.02 -19.35 -13.64
CA ALA A 14 1.71 -19.00 -12.40
C ALA A 14 2.07 -20.23 -11.56
N GLN A 15 1.18 -21.23 -11.50
CA GLN A 15 1.39 -22.50 -10.79
C GLN A 15 2.49 -23.36 -11.44
N GLN A 16 2.57 -23.37 -12.77
CA GLN A 16 3.58 -24.14 -13.53
C GLN A 16 4.95 -23.45 -13.56
N SER A 17 5.02 -22.16 -13.29
CA SER A 17 6.26 -21.40 -13.29
C SER A 17 7.11 -21.70 -12.04
N PRO A 18 8.45 -21.82 -12.15
CA PRO A 18 9.32 -22.07 -11.00
C PRO A 18 9.15 -21.02 -9.90
N SER A 19 9.29 -21.47 -8.65
CA SER A 19 9.28 -20.59 -7.48
C SER A 19 10.30 -19.46 -7.62
N ARG A 20 9.91 -18.23 -7.26
CA ARG A 20 10.72 -17.00 -7.35
C ARG A 20 11.17 -16.59 -8.77
N SER A 21 10.69 -17.26 -9.82
CA SER A 21 11.01 -16.84 -11.20
C SER A 21 10.37 -15.49 -11.55
N TYR A 22 11.00 -14.78 -12.50
CA TYR A 22 10.43 -13.57 -13.07
C TYR A 22 9.06 -13.83 -13.73
N GLN A 23 8.96 -14.92 -14.50
CA GLN A 23 7.72 -15.32 -15.19
C GLN A 23 6.57 -15.52 -14.18
N ARG A 24 6.83 -16.20 -13.07
CA ARG A 24 5.83 -16.38 -12.02
C ARG A 24 5.33 -15.05 -11.46
N ARG A 25 6.25 -14.11 -11.16
CA ARG A 25 5.88 -12.77 -10.66
C ARG A 25 5.03 -12.00 -11.67
N CYS A 26 5.39 -12.04 -12.95
CA CYS A 26 4.59 -11.43 -14.02
C CYS A 26 3.18 -12.00 -14.08
N ARG A 27 3.04 -13.34 -14.05
CA ARG A 27 1.72 -14.00 -14.11
C ARG A 27 0.87 -13.73 -12.88
N LEU A 28 1.47 -13.71 -11.68
CA LEU A 28 0.77 -13.35 -10.44
C LEU A 28 0.32 -11.89 -10.44
N ASN A 29 1.14 -10.96 -10.93
CA ASN A 29 0.76 -9.55 -11.06
C ASN A 29 -0.38 -9.36 -12.06
N GLU A 30 -0.32 -10.02 -13.21
CA GLU A 30 -1.38 -9.98 -14.22
C GLU A 30 -2.69 -10.57 -13.66
N LEU A 31 -2.60 -11.69 -12.94
CA LEU A 31 -3.72 -12.33 -12.25
C LEU A 31 -4.37 -11.38 -11.23
N CYS A 32 -3.58 -10.76 -10.35
CA CYS A 32 -4.10 -9.80 -9.37
C CYS A 32 -4.77 -8.61 -10.06
N GLY A 33 -4.15 -8.06 -11.11
CA GLY A 33 -4.72 -6.97 -11.89
C GLY A 33 -6.07 -7.31 -12.50
N LEU A 34 -6.24 -8.53 -13.04
CA LEU A 34 -7.53 -8.99 -13.57
C LEU A 34 -8.56 -9.24 -12.47
N ILE A 35 -8.16 -9.77 -11.31
CA ILE A 35 -9.05 -9.94 -10.15
C ILE A 35 -9.66 -8.59 -9.76
N PHE A 36 -8.85 -7.52 -9.67
CA PHE A 36 -9.35 -6.18 -9.39
C PHE A 36 -10.28 -5.65 -10.49
N LYS A 37 -9.92 -5.84 -11.76
CA LYS A 37 -10.72 -5.38 -12.91
C LYS A 37 -12.04 -6.13 -13.06
N SER A 38 -12.12 -7.37 -12.59
CA SER A 38 -13.31 -8.22 -12.72
C SER A 38 -14.56 -7.63 -12.06
N LYS A 39 -14.40 -6.78 -11.03
CA LYS A 39 -15.48 -6.27 -10.16
C LYS A 39 -16.36 -7.37 -9.55
N LYS A 40 -15.88 -8.62 -9.51
CA LYS A 40 -16.58 -9.80 -8.97
C LYS A 40 -16.14 -10.16 -7.55
N LEU A 41 -15.39 -9.27 -6.88
CA LEU A 41 -14.93 -9.47 -5.51
C LEU A 41 -16.12 -9.48 -4.54
N TYR A 42 -16.16 -10.50 -3.70
CA TYR A 42 -17.13 -10.62 -2.63
C TYR A 42 -17.03 -9.43 -1.67
N ARG A 43 -18.17 -8.81 -1.36
CA ARG A 43 -18.28 -7.80 -0.30
C ARG A 43 -19.33 -8.26 0.71
N PRO A 44 -18.95 -8.49 1.99
CA PRO A 44 -19.88 -8.82 3.05
C PRO A 44 -21.03 -7.81 3.16
N TYR A 45 -22.23 -8.29 3.46
CA TYR A 45 -23.42 -7.45 3.48
C TYR A 45 -23.43 -6.46 4.65
N ARG A 46 -23.47 -5.17 4.31
CA ARG A 46 -23.36 -4.01 5.22
C ARG A 46 -24.35 -4.00 6.39
N LYS A 47 -25.59 -4.49 6.22
CA LYS A 47 -26.62 -4.35 7.26
C LYS A 47 -26.35 -5.21 8.51
N THR A 48 -25.48 -6.20 8.41
CA THR A 48 -25.10 -7.07 9.52
C THR A 48 -23.87 -6.55 10.27
N PHE A 49 -23.28 -5.43 9.81
CA PHE A 49 -22.05 -4.90 10.36
C PHE A 49 -22.31 -3.85 11.45
N PRO A 50 -21.87 -4.09 12.71
CA PRO A 50 -22.24 -3.27 13.85
C PRO A 50 -21.35 -2.03 14.08
N PHE A 51 -20.35 -1.78 13.22
CA PHE A 51 -19.35 -0.72 13.39
C PHE A 51 -19.41 0.37 12.31
N ALA A 52 -18.65 1.45 12.52
CA ALA A 52 -18.56 2.58 11.59
C ALA A 52 -18.03 2.17 10.21
N TRP A 53 -18.36 2.97 9.20
CA TRP A 53 -17.99 2.73 7.80
C TRP A 53 -16.47 2.64 7.57
N SER A 54 -15.69 3.46 8.28
CA SER A 54 -14.22 3.43 8.19
C SER A 54 -13.66 2.08 8.63
N ILE A 55 -14.12 1.56 9.76
CA ILE A 55 -13.70 0.24 10.28
C ILE A 55 -14.06 -0.88 9.30
N TYR A 56 -15.22 -0.80 8.64
CA TYR A 56 -15.60 -1.77 7.63
C TYR A 56 -14.63 -1.77 6.44
N GLU A 57 -14.33 -0.59 5.87
CA GLU A 57 -13.42 -0.47 4.72
C GLU A 57 -11.98 -0.85 5.09
N ASP A 58 -11.52 -0.53 6.30
CA ASP A 58 -10.20 -0.93 6.79
C ASP A 58 -10.09 -2.45 6.90
N LEU A 59 -11.06 -3.11 7.54
CA LEU A 59 -11.07 -4.58 7.67
C LEU A 59 -11.21 -5.27 6.32
N TYR A 60 -12.01 -4.70 5.41
CA TYR A 60 -12.15 -5.22 4.05
C TYR A 60 -10.86 -5.08 3.26
N GLY A 61 -10.19 -3.92 3.32
CA GLY A 61 -8.89 -3.68 2.69
C GLY A 61 -7.83 -4.63 3.21
N GLU A 62 -7.76 -4.83 4.53
CA GLU A 62 -6.82 -5.78 5.15
C GLU A 62 -7.12 -7.23 4.75
N ALA A 63 -8.40 -7.62 4.71
CA ALA A 63 -8.82 -8.95 4.25
C ALA A 63 -8.42 -9.19 2.79
N LEU A 64 -8.61 -8.20 1.92
CA LEU A 64 -8.27 -8.27 0.51
C LEU A 64 -6.76 -8.40 0.30
N ASN A 65 -5.97 -7.55 0.96
CA ASN A 65 -4.51 -7.61 0.89
C ASN A 65 -3.97 -8.95 1.38
N SER A 66 -4.49 -9.45 2.51
CA SER A 66 -4.11 -10.75 3.06
C SER A 66 -4.47 -11.89 2.11
N THR A 67 -5.61 -11.81 1.43
CA THR A 67 -6.06 -12.79 0.45
C THR A 67 -5.16 -12.83 -0.77
N LEU A 68 -4.79 -11.66 -1.31
CA LEU A 68 -3.90 -11.57 -2.47
C LEU A 68 -2.49 -12.05 -2.14
N LEU A 69 -1.97 -11.73 -0.96
CA LEU A 69 -0.69 -12.24 -0.49
C LEU A 69 -0.72 -13.78 -0.41
N GLU A 70 -1.79 -14.35 0.17
CA GLU A 70 -1.95 -15.80 0.25
C GLU A 70 -2.03 -16.46 -1.13
N ILE A 71 -2.69 -15.83 -2.10
CA ILE A 71 -2.73 -16.31 -3.49
C ILE A 71 -1.33 -16.32 -4.10
N CYS A 72 -0.55 -15.24 -3.92
CA CYS A 72 0.81 -15.14 -4.42
C CYS A 72 1.75 -16.19 -3.80
N GLU A 73 1.63 -16.42 -2.49
CA GLU A 73 2.45 -17.36 -1.74
C GLU A 73 2.07 -18.83 -1.96
N LYS A 74 0.78 -19.10 -2.19
CA LYS A 74 0.23 -20.47 -2.18
C LYS A 74 -0.54 -20.80 -3.46
N ILE A 75 -0.18 -20.22 -4.59
CA ILE A 75 -0.78 -20.52 -5.90
C ILE A 75 -0.67 -22.01 -6.25
N GLU A 76 0.30 -22.73 -5.69
CA GLU A 76 0.45 -24.18 -5.83
C GLU A 76 -0.75 -24.95 -5.30
N ARG A 77 -1.45 -24.41 -4.29
CA ARG A 77 -2.62 -25.03 -3.67
C ARG A 77 -3.91 -24.77 -4.45
N TYR A 78 -3.86 -23.95 -5.49
CA TYR A 78 -4.99 -23.70 -6.36
C TYR A 78 -5.38 -24.99 -7.10
N ASP A 79 -6.65 -25.36 -7.03
CA ASP A 79 -7.23 -26.46 -7.79
C ASP A 79 -7.70 -25.95 -9.17
N PRO A 80 -7.06 -26.36 -10.29
CA PRO A 80 -7.41 -25.87 -11.62
C PRO A 80 -8.80 -26.28 -12.12
N LYS A 81 -9.53 -27.12 -11.37
CA LYS A 81 -10.93 -27.51 -11.64
C LYS A 81 -11.95 -26.52 -11.10
N ARG A 82 -11.54 -25.63 -10.18
CA ARG A 82 -12.40 -24.57 -9.62
C ARG A 82 -12.13 -23.26 -10.34
N ASP A 83 -13.11 -22.37 -10.33
CA ASP A 83 -12.92 -21.02 -10.88
C ASP A 83 -12.08 -20.16 -9.92
N VAL A 84 -11.11 -19.39 -10.46
CA VAL A 84 -10.25 -18.49 -9.68
C VAL A 84 -11.07 -17.52 -8.84
N MET A 85 -12.11 -16.89 -9.39
CA MET A 85 -12.88 -15.90 -8.63
C MET A 85 -13.67 -16.55 -7.50
N ALA A 86 -14.20 -17.76 -7.70
CA ALA A 86 -14.83 -18.52 -6.63
C ALA A 86 -13.83 -18.84 -5.49
N TRP A 87 -12.60 -19.22 -5.83
CA TRP A 87 -11.54 -19.47 -4.86
C TRP A 87 -11.12 -18.19 -4.12
N VAL A 88 -10.90 -17.09 -4.84
CA VAL A 88 -10.57 -15.77 -4.28
C VAL A 88 -11.66 -15.31 -3.32
N ASN A 89 -12.92 -15.38 -3.72
CA ASN A 89 -14.06 -14.94 -2.90
C ASN A 89 -14.21 -15.79 -1.63
N PHE A 90 -13.99 -17.10 -1.72
CA PHE A 90 -13.98 -17.98 -0.56
C PHE A 90 -12.88 -17.63 0.44
N LEU A 91 -11.67 -17.33 -0.05
CA LEU A 91 -10.57 -16.89 0.81
C LEU A 91 -10.88 -15.53 1.44
N LEU A 92 -11.37 -14.58 0.64
CA LEU A 92 -11.71 -13.24 1.09
C LEU A 92 -12.77 -13.24 2.18
N GLU A 93 -13.84 -14.03 2.01
CA GLU A 93 -14.87 -14.21 3.02
C GLU A 93 -14.30 -14.74 4.34
N LYS A 94 -13.46 -15.77 4.28
CA LYS A 94 -12.79 -16.33 5.46
C LYS A 94 -11.88 -15.33 6.15
N ARG A 95 -11.05 -14.61 5.38
CA ARG A 95 -10.11 -13.62 5.92
C ARG A 95 -10.85 -12.46 6.57
N PHE A 96 -11.93 -12.00 5.95
CA PHE A 96 -12.79 -10.98 6.53
C PHE A 96 -13.44 -11.46 7.83
N ALA A 97 -13.97 -12.67 7.87
CA ALA A 97 -14.56 -13.25 9.08
C ALA A 97 -13.54 -13.41 10.22
N ASP A 98 -12.30 -13.81 9.91
CA ASP A 98 -11.22 -13.94 10.88
C ASP A 98 -10.81 -12.59 11.46
N LEU A 99 -10.65 -11.57 10.61
CA LEU A 99 -10.32 -10.20 11.04
C LEU A 99 -11.47 -9.60 11.85
N PHE A 100 -12.72 -9.80 11.43
CA PHE A 100 -13.90 -9.37 12.19
C PHE A 100 -13.96 -10.02 13.58
N ARG A 101 -13.68 -11.33 13.67
CA ARG A 101 -13.59 -12.05 14.96
C ARG A 101 -12.44 -11.53 15.82
N GLN A 102 -11.29 -11.23 15.23
CA GLN A 102 -10.16 -10.65 15.97
C GLN A 102 -10.48 -9.26 16.49
N TYR A 103 -11.07 -8.41 15.65
CA TYR A 103 -11.49 -7.06 16.00
C TYR A 103 -12.51 -7.06 17.14
N THR A 104 -13.56 -7.89 17.03
CA THR A 104 -14.57 -8.06 18.08
C THR A 104 -14.00 -8.64 19.37
N ARG A 105 -13.06 -9.60 19.30
CA ARG A 105 -12.38 -10.16 20.48
C ARG A 105 -11.42 -9.16 21.15
N ARG A 106 -10.79 -8.27 20.38
CA ARG A 106 -9.89 -7.22 20.89
C ARG A 106 -10.64 -5.98 21.43
N GLY A 107 -11.97 -5.89 21.22
CA GLY A 107 -12.72 -4.63 21.35
C GLY A 107 -14.07 -4.69 22.07
N ILE A 108 -14.29 -5.60 23.03
CA ILE A 108 -15.31 -5.40 24.09
C ILE A 108 -14.69 -4.69 25.33
N THR A 109 -13.37 -4.53 25.39
CA THR A 109 -12.68 -3.85 26.51
C THR A 109 -12.33 -2.38 26.28
N GLN A 110 -12.66 -1.78 25.14
CA GLN A 110 -12.24 -0.40 24.80
C GLN A 110 -13.32 0.43 24.10
N VAL A 111 -14.60 0.10 24.28
CA VAL A 111 -15.69 1.03 23.95
C VAL A 111 -16.49 1.28 25.22
N SER A 112 -15.98 2.21 26.05
CA SER A 112 -16.77 2.79 27.13
C SER A 112 -18.02 3.40 26.52
N ARG A 113 -19.15 2.78 26.80
CA ARG A 113 -20.44 3.16 26.27
C ARG A 113 -21.07 4.33 27.03
N ASN A 114 -20.50 4.82 28.14
CA ASN A 114 -21.09 5.90 28.94
C ASN A 114 -20.00 6.68 29.71
N ASN A 115 -19.67 7.91 29.25
CA ASN A 115 -19.53 9.11 30.09
C ASN A 115 -19.00 10.30 29.26
N PRO A 116 -19.67 11.47 29.27
CA PRO A 116 -19.00 12.72 28.96
C PRO A 116 -18.09 13.06 30.15
N THR A 117 -16.91 13.60 29.89
CA THR A 117 -15.87 14.02 30.86
C THR A 117 -15.05 12.88 31.49
N SER A 118 -13.93 12.53 30.85
CA SER A 118 -12.72 11.99 31.50
C SER A 118 -11.51 12.06 30.56
N SER A 119 -10.67 13.07 30.83
CA SER A 119 -9.22 13.19 30.57
C SER A 119 -8.63 12.98 29.17
N LEU A 120 -8.23 14.11 28.58
CA LEU A 120 -7.42 14.28 27.35
C LEU A 120 -5.93 13.94 27.55
N SER A 121 -5.58 12.77 28.09
CA SER A 121 -4.16 12.42 28.33
C SER A 121 -3.66 11.10 27.75
N ASP A 122 -4.51 10.26 27.16
CA ASP A 122 -4.09 8.96 26.59
C ASP A 122 -4.07 8.90 25.05
N LEU A 123 -4.10 10.06 24.37
CA LEU A 123 -4.06 10.15 22.90
C LEU A 123 -2.65 10.03 22.28
N ASP A 124 -1.59 9.90 23.07
CA ASP A 124 -0.20 9.89 22.58
C ASP A 124 0.32 8.54 22.06
N ARG A 125 -0.57 7.57 21.81
CA ARG A 125 -0.20 6.29 21.17
C ARG A 125 -0.97 5.97 19.89
N VAL A 126 -1.46 6.99 19.20
CA VAL A 126 -1.93 6.82 17.81
C VAL A 126 -0.70 6.59 16.93
N PRO A 127 -0.59 5.45 16.21
CA PRO A 127 0.42 5.34 15.16
C PRO A 127 0.12 6.43 14.13
N ASN A 128 1.11 7.30 13.92
CA ASN A 128 1.03 8.52 13.11
C ASN A 128 0.23 8.28 11.80
N LEU A 129 -0.98 8.85 11.75
CA LEU A 129 -1.93 8.80 10.64
C LEU A 129 -1.39 9.41 9.34
N GLU A 130 -0.26 10.13 9.39
CA GLU A 130 0.44 10.67 8.23
C GLU A 130 0.96 9.60 7.23
N ASN A 131 0.92 8.31 7.59
CA ASN A 131 1.29 7.22 6.67
C ASN A 131 0.12 6.65 5.86
N LEU A 132 -1.13 7.07 6.10
CA LEU A 132 -2.28 6.50 5.38
C LEU A 132 -2.28 6.89 3.89
N ASP A 133 -1.81 8.10 3.56
CA ASP A 133 -1.68 8.57 2.18
C ASP A 133 -0.70 7.72 1.35
N ARG A 134 0.25 7.04 1.99
CA ARG A 134 1.21 6.14 1.34
C ARG A 134 0.57 4.82 0.87
N PHE A 135 -0.49 4.37 1.52
CA PHE A 135 -1.21 3.14 1.18
C PHE A 135 -2.39 3.37 0.23
N LEU A 136 -2.84 4.62 0.10
CA LEU A 136 -3.96 5.01 -0.76
C LEU A 136 -3.52 5.55 -2.13
N ALA A 137 -2.23 5.89 -2.30
CA ALA A 137 -1.70 6.20 -3.61
C ALA A 137 -1.65 4.92 -4.46
N PRO A 138 -2.28 4.89 -5.65
CA PRO A 138 -2.08 3.81 -6.60
C PRO A 138 -0.58 3.69 -6.85
N THR A 139 0.00 2.50 -6.69
CA THR A 139 1.37 2.23 -7.14
C THR A 139 1.45 2.67 -8.60
N PRO A 140 2.24 3.71 -8.94
CA PRO A 140 2.33 4.15 -10.33
C PRO A 140 2.84 2.96 -11.16
N PRO A 141 2.29 2.71 -12.35
CA PRO A 141 2.80 1.66 -13.23
C PRO A 141 4.32 1.82 -13.38
N LEU A 142 5.04 0.71 -13.46
CA LEU A 142 6.51 0.62 -13.42
C LEU A 142 7.23 1.61 -14.36
N SER A 143 6.57 2.06 -15.43
CA SER A 143 7.04 3.10 -16.36
C SER A 143 7.10 4.50 -15.74
N GLU A 144 6.06 4.93 -15.03
CA GLU A 144 5.97 6.25 -14.40
C GLU A 144 6.94 6.38 -13.23
N ALA A 145 7.09 5.32 -12.43
CA ALA A 145 8.07 5.26 -11.36
C ALA A 145 9.51 5.40 -11.90
N LYS A 146 9.79 4.81 -13.06
CA LYS A 146 11.12 4.90 -13.71
C LYS A 146 11.36 6.30 -14.30
N GLN A 147 10.34 6.92 -14.91
CA GLN A 147 10.42 8.30 -15.41
C GLN A 147 10.66 9.31 -14.27
N LEU A 148 10.01 9.14 -13.11
CA LEU A 148 10.28 9.97 -11.93
C LEU A 148 11.68 9.76 -11.37
N GLN A 149 12.19 8.53 -11.41
CA GLN A 149 13.56 8.22 -11.02
C GLN A 149 14.55 8.93 -11.95
N GLU A 150 14.38 8.80 -13.27
CA GLU A 150 15.21 9.46 -14.27
C GLU A 150 15.16 10.99 -14.13
N LEU A 151 13.98 11.58 -13.87
CA LEU A 151 13.83 13.02 -13.62
C LEU A 151 14.60 13.51 -12.38
N LEU A 152 14.55 12.73 -11.29
CA LEU A 152 15.30 13.03 -10.07
C LEU A 152 16.81 12.82 -10.27
N GLU A 153 17.21 11.85 -11.11
CA GLU A 153 18.61 11.54 -11.43
C GLU A 153 19.23 12.58 -12.38
N GLU A 154 18.58 12.88 -13.50
CA GLU A 154 19.00 13.88 -14.51
C GLU A 154 19.03 15.30 -13.93
N ASN A 155 18.14 15.60 -12.97
CA ASN A 155 18.09 16.87 -12.25
C ASN A 155 18.17 18.11 -13.18
N PRO A 156 17.32 18.19 -14.23
CA PRO A 156 17.28 19.37 -15.08
C PRO A 156 17.01 20.59 -14.19
N ASP A 157 17.86 21.61 -14.32
CA ASP A 157 17.80 22.92 -13.64
C ASP A 157 18.16 22.99 -12.13
N CYS A 158 18.76 21.93 -11.55
CA CYS A 158 19.11 21.86 -10.13
C CYS A 158 17.91 22.14 -9.18
N LEU A 159 16.68 21.95 -9.65
CA LEU A 159 15.46 22.34 -8.93
C LEU A 159 15.31 21.57 -7.61
N PHE A 160 15.70 20.30 -7.59
CA PHE A 160 15.56 19.40 -6.44
C PHE A 160 16.74 19.44 -5.47
N THR A 161 17.81 20.16 -5.83
CA THR A 161 19.04 20.35 -5.03
C THR A 161 19.20 21.77 -4.50
N LYS A 162 18.42 22.74 -5.00
CA LYS A 162 18.41 24.15 -4.54
C LYS A 162 17.88 24.33 -3.11
N THR A 163 16.95 23.47 -2.67
CA THR A 163 16.42 23.48 -1.31
C THR A 163 17.07 22.38 -0.46
N TYR A 164 17.68 22.78 0.65
CA TYR A 164 18.34 21.89 1.59
C TYR A 164 18.06 22.32 3.03
N ILE A 165 18.10 21.35 3.95
CA ILE A 165 17.88 21.62 5.38
C ILE A 165 19.17 22.17 6.00
N GLY A 166 19.07 23.34 6.64
CA GLY A 166 20.07 23.84 7.59
C GLY A 166 21.49 24.04 7.03
N GLY A 167 21.64 24.44 5.77
CA GLY A 167 22.98 24.63 5.18
C GLY A 167 23.69 23.35 4.75
N ASN A 168 23.07 22.18 4.89
CA ASN A 168 23.66 20.90 4.50
C ASN A 168 23.21 20.51 3.07
N PRO A 169 24.02 20.72 2.03
CA PRO A 169 23.63 20.46 0.64
C PRO A 169 23.33 18.97 0.36
N LYS A 170 23.73 18.05 1.24
CA LYS A 170 23.39 16.62 1.16
C LYS A 170 21.95 16.34 1.62
N ALA A 171 21.39 17.16 2.50
CA ALA A 171 20.02 17.03 3.01
C ALA A 171 18.99 17.72 2.09
N ASN A 172 19.06 17.42 0.79
CA ASN A 172 18.17 17.98 -0.23
C ASN A 172 17.03 17.01 -0.59
N PHE A 173 16.02 17.50 -1.31
CA PHE A 173 14.84 16.70 -1.65
C PHE A 173 15.18 15.48 -2.50
N LYS A 174 16.11 15.59 -3.45
CA LYS A 174 16.58 14.47 -4.29
C LYS A 174 17.11 13.32 -3.44
N PHE A 175 18.01 13.61 -2.50
CA PHE A 175 18.59 12.60 -1.61
C PHE A 175 17.51 11.91 -0.77
N LEU A 176 16.60 12.69 -0.16
CA LEU A 176 15.52 12.15 0.67
C LEU A 176 14.53 11.31 -0.14
N ALA A 177 14.17 11.74 -1.35
CA ALA A 177 13.26 11.00 -2.23
C ALA A 177 13.86 9.66 -2.67
N ILE A 178 15.11 9.66 -3.13
CA ILE A 178 15.82 8.44 -3.55
C ILE A 178 15.96 7.46 -2.38
N ALA A 179 16.46 7.95 -1.24
CA ALA A 179 16.66 7.12 -0.05
C ALA A 179 15.34 6.50 0.46
N ARG A 180 14.24 7.25 0.39
CA ARG A 180 12.96 6.83 0.96
C ARG A 180 12.14 5.92 0.04
N VAL A 181 12.20 6.13 -1.28
CA VAL A 181 11.32 5.48 -2.24
C VAL A 181 12.00 4.32 -2.97
N TRP A 182 13.32 4.40 -3.22
CA TRP A 182 14.05 3.38 -4.00
C TRP A 182 15.09 2.60 -3.19
N GLN A 183 15.49 3.07 -2.00
CA GLN A 183 16.49 2.40 -1.15
C GLN A 183 15.89 1.84 0.15
N ASP A 184 14.57 1.92 0.31
CA ASP A 184 13.82 1.46 1.49
C ASP A 184 14.34 1.96 2.85
N ARG A 185 15.10 3.07 2.86
CA ARG A 185 15.65 3.62 4.10
C ARG A 185 14.55 4.26 4.92
N THR A 186 14.62 4.09 6.24
CA THR A 186 13.70 4.75 7.16
C THR A 186 14.17 6.16 7.48
N TRP A 187 13.25 7.02 7.92
CA TRP A 187 13.62 8.35 8.42
C TRP A 187 14.59 8.28 9.60
N LYS A 188 14.61 7.17 10.35
CA LYS A 188 15.55 6.95 11.46
C LYS A 188 16.97 6.75 10.93
N ASP A 189 17.14 5.97 9.86
CA ASP A 189 18.45 5.72 9.25
C ASP A 189 19.02 7.01 8.66
N ILE A 190 18.19 7.75 7.94
CA ILE A 190 18.56 9.04 7.32
C ILE A 190 18.85 10.11 8.40
N SER A 191 18.10 10.09 9.51
CA SER A 191 18.29 10.98 10.65
C SER A 191 19.64 10.79 11.31
N GLN A 192 20.09 9.54 11.47
CA GLN A 192 21.41 9.21 12.00
C GLN A 192 22.53 9.67 11.07
N GLU A 193 22.35 9.52 9.76
CA GLU A 193 23.34 9.92 8.75
C GLU A 193 23.49 11.45 8.66
N LEU A 194 22.36 12.17 8.62
CA LEU A 194 22.35 13.62 8.43
C LEU A 194 22.41 14.42 9.73
N LYS A 195 22.33 13.76 10.90
CA LYS A 195 22.22 14.38 12.24
C LYS A 195 21.06 15.39 12.33
N ILE A 196 19.97 15.13 11.62
CA ILE A 196 18.73 15.92 11.62
C ILE A 196 17.63 15.04 12.19
N SER A 197 16.72 15.57 13.02
CA SER A 197 15.64 14.77 13.60
C SER A 197 14.75 14.16 12.49
N ALA A 198 14.32 12.90 12.69
CA ALA A 198 13.43 12.22 11.76
C ALA A 198 12.14 13.02 11.48
N SER A 199 11.64 13.74 12.50
CA SER A 199 10.49 14.64 12.37
C SER A 199 10.77 15.82 11.44
N HIS A 200 11.93 16.49 11.58
CA HIS A 200 12.32 17.57 10.66
C HIS A 200 12.55 17.08 9.23
N LEU A 201 13.12 15.87 9.05
CA LEU A 201 13.28 15.27 7.73
C LEU A 201 11.92 14.99 7.07
N CYS A 202 10.97 14.44 7.83
CA CYS A 202 9.62 14.15 7.35
C CYS A 202 8.87 15.43 6.96
N GLU A 203 8.88 16.44 7.83
CA GLU A 203 8.20 17.71 7.58
C GLU A 203 8.81 18.44 6.38
N PHE A 204 10.14 18.48 6.27
CA PHE A 204 10.81 19.06 5.11
C PHE A 204 10.45 18.29 3.84
N TYR A 205 10.51 16.96 3.86
CA TYR A 205 10.16 16.13 2.71
C TYR A 205 8.72 16.39 2.24
N ASN A 206 7.75 16.39 3.16
CA ASN A 206 6.35 16.65 2.83
C ASN A 206 6.14 18.06 2.26
N ARG A 207 6.77 19.07 2.86
CA ARG A 207 6.71 20.45 2.37
C ARG A 207 7.31 20.62 0.98
N GLN A 208 8.41 19.93 0.68
CA GLN A 208 9.00 19.95 -0.66
C GLN A 208 8.20 19.11 -1.67
N LEU A 209 7.65 17.97 -1.25
CA LEU A 209 6.80 17.12 -2.08
C LEU A 209 5.57 17.89 -2.56
N LEU A 210 4.90 18.66 -1.68
CA LEU A 210 3.78 19.52 -2.05
C LEU A 210 4.18 20.61 -3.05
N LYS A 211 5.39 21.18 -2.92
CA LYS A 211 5.91 22.19 -3.85
C LYS A 211 6.23 21.63 -5.23
N PHE A 212 6.73 20.38 -5.29
CA PHE A 212 7.11 19.73 -6.53
C PHE A 212 6.00 18.88 -7.15
N ALA A 213 4.92 18.62 -6.43
CA ALA A 213 3.74 17.88 -6.93
C ALA A 213 3.18 18.44 -8.26
N PRO A 214 3.07 19.77 -8.48
CA PRO A 214 2.64 20.31 -9.78
C PRO A 214 3.62 20.00 -10.92
N ILE A 215 4.93 19.94 -10.62
CA ILE A 215 5.97 19.62 -11.60
C ILE A 215 5.86 18.14 -11.97
N PHE A 216 5.75 17.24 -10.99
CA PHE A 216 5.57 15.82 -11.24
C PHE A 216 4.31 15.53 -12.05
N ARG A 217 3.19 16.22 -11.76
CA ARG A 217 1.95 16.08 -12.53
C ARG A 217 2.12 16.49 -14.00
N LYS A 218 2.89 17.55 -14.26
CA LYS A 218 3.16 18.00 -15.64
C LYS A 218 4.03 17.00 -16.40
N TYR A 219 5.05 16.42 -15.75
CA TYR A 219 5.94 15.44 -16.36
C TYR A 219 5.33 14.03 -16.54
N LEU A 220 4.27 13.70 -15.79
CA LEU A 220 3.55 12.42 -15.88
C LEU A 220 2.35 12.46 -16.84
N GLN A 221 2.05 13.63 -17.44
CA GLN A 221 0.94 13.82 -18.37
C GLN A 221 1.36 13.88 -19.85
N ASP A 222 2.66 13.87 -20.13
CA ASP A 222 3.27 13.72 -21.47
C ASP A 222 3.78 12.28 -21.68
#